data_AF-A0A847D0U4-F1
#
_entry.id   AF-A0A847D0U4-F1
#
_cell.length_a   1.000
_cell.length_b   1.000
_cell.length_c   1.000
_cell.angle_alpha   90.00
_cell.angle_beta   90.00
_cell.angle_gamma   90.00
#
_symmetry.space_group_name_H-M   'P 1'
#
loop_
_entity.id
_entity.type
_entity.pdbx_description
1 polymer ?
#
loop_
_entity_poly.entity_id
_entity_poly.type
_entity_poly.pdbx_seq_one_letter_code
_entity_poly.pdbx_strand_id
1 'polypeptide(L)'
;MMPMLKNITRPFQNVLLERKLCVGCTGHLTKAKKIGNLSENRIMVECKCKRRYVYEKELAAFKRATFAEEQQILSMIAKGQIK
;
A
#
# COMPACT_ATOMS: atom_id res chain seq x y z
N MET A 1 -29.28 23.26 -1.17
CA MET A 1 -28.73 22.21 -2.07
C MET A 1 -27.87 21.28 -1.23
N MET A 2 -28.39 20.11 -0.83
CA MET A 2 -27.71 19.18 0.10
C MET A 2 -27.15 17.99 -0.69
N PRO A 3 -25.84 17.71 -0.67
CA PRO A 3 -25.30 16.53 -1.33
C PRO A 3 -25.64 15.29 -0.49
N MET A 4 -26.47 14.42 -1.05
CA MET A 4 -26.75 13.11 -0.47
C MET A 4 -25.47 12.28 -0.43
N LEU A 5 -25.17 11.79 0.78
CA LEU A 5 -24.08 10.89 1.11
C LEU A 5 -24.14 9.67 0.17
N LYS A 6 -23.20 9.62 -0.77
CA LYS A 6 -23.00 8.50 -1.67
C LYS A 6 -22.52 7.30 -0.86
N ASN A 7 -23.46 6.38 -0.67
CA ASN A 7 -23.30 4.94 -0.75
C ASN A 7 -22.05 4.35 -0.06
N ILE A 8 -22.32 3.80 1.13
CA ILE A 8 -21.50 2.95 2.03
C ILE A 8 -21.03 1.62 1.38
N THR A 9 -20.94 1.52 0.05
CA THR A 9 -20.21 0.41 -0.57
C THR A 9 -18.75 0.53 -0.17
N ARG A 10 -18.26 -0.36 0.70
CA ARG A 10 -16.83 -0.55 0.97
C ARG A 10 -16.12 -0.43 -0.38
N PRO A 11 -15.24 0.56 -0.58
CA PRO A 11 -14.69 0.81 -1.90
C PRO A 11 -14.04 -0.49 -2.33
N PHE A 12 -14.35 -0.97 -3.54
CA PHE A 12 -13.84 -2.25 -4.05
C PHE A 12 -12.31 -2.37 -3.88
N GLN A 13 -11.63 -1.22 -3.88
CA GLN A 13 -10.24 -1.02 -3.51
C GLN A 13 -9.86 -1.68 -2.16
N ASN A 14 -10.63 -1.50 -1.09
CA ASN A 14 -10.39 -2.14 0.21
C ASN A 14 -10.51 -3.67 0.13
N VAL A 15 -11.53 -4.19 -0.55
CA VAL A 15 -11.75 -5.64 -0.67
C VAL A 15 -10.60 -6.31 -1.43
N LEU A 16 -10.11 -5.67 -2.49
CA LEU A 16 -8.93 -6.12 -3.24
C LEU A 16 -7.67 -6.13 -2.35
N LEU A 17 -7.47 -5.07 -1.56
CA LEU A 17 -6.34 -4.95 -0.64
C LEU A 17 -6.40 -5.98 0.50
N GLU A 18 -7.59 -6.22 1.08
CA GLU A 18 -7.86 -7.30 2.05
C GLU A 18 -7.53 -8.68 1.45
N ARG A 19 -7.85 -8.89 0.17
CA ARG A 19 -7.50 -10.11 -0.58
C ARG A 19 -6.04 -10.15 -1.06
N LYS A 20 -5.20 -9.17 -0.69
CA LYS A 20 -3.79 -9.10 -1.11
C LYS A 20 -3.64 -8.97 -2.62
N LEU A 21 -4.59 -8.31 -3.29
CA LEU A 21 -4.64 -8.09 -4.73
C LEU A 21 -4.39 -6.62 -5.06
N CYS A 22 -3.68 -6.38 -6.16
CA CYS A 22 -3.45 -5.05 -6.67
C CYS A 22 -4.75 -4.46 -7.21
N VAL A 23 -5.09 -3.24 -6.78
CA VAL A 23 -6.34 -2.58 -7.18
C VAL A 23 -6.37 -2.09 -8.64
N GLY A 24 -5.27 -2.26 -9.39
CA GLY A 24 -5.20 -1.91 -10.81
C GLY A 24 -5.15 -3.14 -11.72
N CYS A 25 -4.21 -4.04 -11.45
CA CYS A 25 -3.93 -5.19 -12.30
C CYS A 25 -4.35 -6.54 -11.69
N THR A 26 -5.09 -6.52 -10.56
CA THR A 26 -5.58 -7.68 -9.78
C THR A 26 -4.53 -8.74 -9.46
N GLY A 27 -3.25 -8.43 -9.63
CA GLY A 27 -2.14 -9.32 -9.34
C GLY A 27 -1.95 -9.50 -7.84
N HIS A 28 -1.53 -10.70 -7.44
CA HIS A 28 -1.24 -11.01 -6.04
C HIS A 28 -0.04 -10.20 -5.54
N LEU A 29 -0.29 -9.31 -4.59
CA LEU A 29 0.74 -8.53 -3.87
C LEU A 29 1.63 -9.44 -3.02
N THR A 30 1.20 -10.65 -2.72
CA THR A 30 2.02 -11.65 -2.03
C THR A 30 3.24 -12.09 -2.85
N LYS A 31 3.14 -12.04 -4.19
CA LYS A 31 4.24 -12.32 -5.13
C LYS A 31 4.90 -11.03 -5.66
N ALA A 32 4.52 -9.87 -5.13
CA ALA A 32 5.09 -8.59 -5.53
C ALA A 32 6.54 -8.44 -5.07
N LYS A 33 7.31 -7.63 -5.80
CA LYS A 33 8.73 -7.39 -5.50
C LYS A 33 8.81 -6.49 -4.27
N LYS A 34 9.44 -6.96 -3.19
CA LYS A 34 9.69 -6.13 -2.00
C LYS A 34 10.81 -5.15 -2.34
N ILE A 35 10.54 -3.86 -2.26
CA ILE A 35 11.50 -2.80 -2.64
C ILE A 35 12.31 -2.34 -1.44
N GLY A 36 11.74 -2.42 -0.23
CA GLY A 36 12.43 -2.04 1.00
C GLY A 36 11.54 -2.19 2.21
N ASN A 37 12.16 -2.32 3.39
CA ASN A 37 11.45 -2.37 4.66
C ASN A 37 11.50 -0.97 5.28
N LEU A 38 10.34 -0.32 5.46
CA LEU A 38 10.25 0.96 6.17
C LEU A 38 10.63 0.83 7.62
N SER A 39 10.18 -0.26 8.21
CA SER A 39 10.28 -0.59 9.63
C SER A 39 10.13 -2.11 9.75
N GLU A 40 10.43 -2.68 10.91
CA GLU A 40 10.28 -4.13 11.13
C GLU A 40 8.89 -4.67 10.75
N ASN A 41 7.86 -3.84 10.91
CA ASN A 41 6.47 -4.14 10.59
C ASN A 41 5.92 -3.54 9.29
N ARG A 42 6.66 -2.71 8.56
CA ARG A 42 6.17 -2.09 7.31
C ARG A 42 7.10 -2.39 6.15
N ILE A 43 6.56 -3.02 5.11
CA ILE A 43 7.32 -3.45 3.93
C ILE A 43 6.72 -2.81 2.68
N MET A 44 7.53 -2.07 1.92
CA MET A 44 7.10 -1.58 0.61
C MET A 44 7.20 -2.71 -0.42
N VAL A 45 6.13 -2.89 -1.18
CA VAL A 45 6.03 -3.86 -2.28
C VAL A 45 5.64 -3.16 -3.58
N GLU A 46 6.30 -3.54 -4.67
CA GLU A 46 5.97 -3.15 -6.03
C GLU A 46 5.19 -4.25 -6.74
N CYS A 47 3.98 -3.93 -7.17
CA CYS A 47 3.24 -4.80 -8.05
C CYS A 47 3.82 -4.75 -9.47
N LYS A 48 3.66 -5.84 -10.24
CA LYS A 48 4.06 -5.94 -11.66
C LYS A 48 3.60 -4.79 -12.58
N CYS A 49 2.52 -4.10 -12.21
CA CYS A 49 2.02 -2.94 -12.93
C CYS A 49 2.64 -1.61 -12.46
N LYS A 50 3.83 -1.65 -11.83
CA LYS A 50 4.60 -0.51 -11.28
C LYS A 50 3.91 0.26 -10.14
N ARG A 51 2.80 -0.26 -9.59
CA ARG A 51 2.13 0.35 -8.43
C ARG A 51 2.81 -0.09 -7.13
N ARG A 52 3.07 0.88 -6.27
CA ARG A 52 3.69 0.69 -4.94
C ARG A 52 2.61 0.57 -3.87
N TYR A 53 2.81 -0.37 -2.96
CA TYR A 53 1.94 -0.62 -1.81
C TYR A 53 2.80 -0.79 -0.56
N VAL A 54 2.21 -0.50 0.59
CA VAL A 54 2.83 -0.75 1.88
C VAL A 54 2.12 -1.93 2.51
N TYR A 55 2.88 -2.94 2.87
CA TYR A 55 2.43 -4.11 3.61
C TYR A 55 2.73 -3.90 5.09
N GLU A 56 1.69 -3.78 5.91
CA GLU A 56 1.82 -3.74 7.36
C GLU A 56 1.69 -5.17 7.91
N LYS A 57 2.77 -5.71 8.48
CA LYS A 57 2.79 -7.04 9.10
C LYS A 57 1.83 -7.14 10.30
N GLU A 58 1.73 -6.10 11.11
CA GLU A 58 0.86 -6.07 12.30
C GLU A 58 -0.60 -6.30 11.95
N LEU A 59 -1.06 -5.67 10.87
CA LEU A 59 -2.44 -5.76 10.41
C LEU A 59 -2.61 -6.84 9.33
N ALA A 60 -1.51 -7.52 8.94
CA ALA A 60 -1.41 -8.41 7.78
C ALA A 60 -2.10 -7.85 6.51
N ALA A 61 -2.10 -6.52 6.37
CA ALA A 61 -2.90 -5.78 5.42
C ALA A 61 -2.01 -5.04 4.43
N PHE A 62 -2.45 -4.99 3.18
CA PHE A 62 -1.86 -4.12 2.18
C PHE A 62 -2.62 -2.80 2.22
N LYS A 63 -1.88 -1.69 2.24
CA LYS A 63 -2.43 -0.36 2.04
C LYS A 63 -1.76 0.28 0.84
N ARG A 64 -2.47 1.19 0.18
CA ARG A 64 -1.82 2.11 -0.76
C ARG A 64 -0.86 2.97 0.04
N ALA A 65 0.32 3.25 -0.54
CA ALA A 65 1.20 4.25 0.04
C ALA A 65 0.41 5.57 0.14
N THR A 66 0.22 6.05 1.37
CA THR A 66 -0.29 7.40 1.62
C THR A 66 0.83 8.40 1.33
N PHE A 67 0.47 9.61 0.91
CA PHE A 67 1.45 10.67 0.60
C PHE A 67 2.39 10.97 1.78
N ALA A 68 1.85 10.97 3.00
CA ALA A 68 2.63 11.13 4.22
C ALA A 68 3.64 9.99 4.44
N GLU A 69 3.25 8.73 4.14
CA GLU A 69 4.19 7.62 4.18
C GLU A 69 5.24 7.76 3.07
N GLU A 70 4.85 8.09 1.83
CA GLU A 70 5.79 8.34 0.72
C GLU A 70 6.84 9.41 1.08
N GLN A 71 6.45 10.50 1.76
CA GLN A 71 7.40 11.51 2.25
C GLN A 71 8.32 11.00 3.37
N GLN A 72 7.77 10.25 4.34
CA GLN A 72 8.57 9.68 5.43
C GLN A 72 9.63 8.70 4.89
N ILE A 73 9.26 7.94 3.87
CA ILE A 73 10.10 6.95 3.20
C ILE A 73 11.21 7.63 2.41
N LEU A 74 10.86 8.67 1.64
CA LEU A 74 11.84 9.44 0.90
C LEU A 74 12.88 10.06 1.85
N SER A 75 12.45 10.51 3.03
CA SER A 75 13.34 11.03 4.06
C SER A 75 14.21 9.94 4.70
N MET A 76 13.69 8.74 4.93
CA MET A 76 14.46 7.60 5.48
C MET A 76 15.48 7.03 4.48
N ILE A 77 15.12 6.96 3.19
CA ILE A 77 16.02 6.58 2.10
C ILE A 77 17.12 7.63 1.96
N ALA A 78 16.78 8.93 1.99
CA ALA A 78 17.75 10.02 1.94
C ALA A 78 18.71 10.00 3.14
N LYS A 79 18.26 9.50 4.30
CA LYS A 79 19.09 9.29 5.50
C LYS A 79 19.89 7.98 5.50
N GLY A 80 19.78 7.15 4.46
CA GLY A 80 20.57 5.91 4.32
C GLY A 80 20.28 4.83 5.36
N GLN A 81 19.13 4.89 6.04
CA GLN A 81 18.77 3.92 7.08
C GLN A 81 18.15 2.62 6.54
N ILE A 82 17.83 2.57 5.25
CA ILE A 82 17.27 1.40 4.58
C ILE A 82 18.19 1.06 3.41
N LYS A 83 18.90 -0.07 3.53
CA LYS A 83 19.77 -0.66 2.51
C LYS A 83 18.98 -1.65 1.65
#